data_AF-A0A4Q7ERV7-F1
#
_entry.id   AF-A0A4Q7ERV7-F1
#
_cell.length_a   1.000
_cell.length_b   1.000
_cell.length_c   1.000
_cell.angle_alpha   90.00
_cell.angle_beta   90.00
_cell.angle_gamma   90.00
#
_symmetry.space_group_name_H-M   'P 1'
#
loop_
_entity.id
_entity.type
_entity.pdbx_description
1 polymer ?
#
loop_
_entity_poly.entity_id
_entity_poly.type
_entity_poly.pdbx_seq_one_letter_code
_entity_poly.pdbx_strand_id
1 'polypeptide(L)'
;MIRTEISVTISGLALAMALLAAPSAQAQSADMTFFVTSNGPGKGADLGGLEGADAQCQKLAQAAGAGTKTWRAYLSTQAADGKPAVNARDRIGKGPWQNAKGAVIAKDVADLHGAANNLNKQTALSEKGEGINGVGDQPNRHDVLTGSQPDGTAFAGPDDRTCTNWTSSAQGAAMVGHLDRRGLRDDEPSKSWNSSHPSRGPDGGCSQADLKSTGGDGLLYCFAAN
;
A
#
# COMPACT_ATOMS: atom_id res chain seq x y z
N MET A 1 -11.77 51.96 -71.68
CA MET A 1 -11.21 52.03 -70.31
C MET A 1 -12.05 51.15 -69.41
N ILE A 2 -11.61 49.91 -69.15
CA ILE A 2 -12.30 48.94 -68.30
C ILE A 2 -11.46 48.82 -67.03
N ARG A 3 -12.03 49.19 -65.88
CA ARG A 3 -11.45 48.97 -64.55
C ARG A 3 -11.87 47.56 -64.09
N THR A 4 -10.91 46.74 -63.72
CA THR A 4 -11.13 45.40 -63.17
C THR A 4 -10.75 45.45 -61.70
N GLU A 5 -11.72 45.25 -60.80
CA GLU A 5 -11.48 45.13 -59.36
C GLU A 5 -11.12 43.68 -59.00
N ILE A 6 -10.10 43.51 -58.17
CA ILE A 6 -9.64 42.20 -57.67
C ILE A 6 -10.22 42.02 -56.26
N SER A 7 -11.20 41.14 -56.12
CA SER A 7 -11.70 40.67 -54.83
C SER A 7 -10.85 39.48 -54.35
N VAL A 8 -10.19 39.64 -53.21
CA VAL A 8 -9.44 38.57 -52.53
C VAL A 8 -10.36 37.90 -51.53
N THR A 9 -10.67 36.62 -51.75
CA THR A 9 -11.37 35.76 -50.79
C THR A 9 -10.36 35.04 -49.89
N ILE A 10 -10.40 35.33 -48.59
CA ILE A 10 -9.63 34.61 -47.56
C ILE A 10 -10.48 33.44 -47.08
N SER A 11 -10.14 32.22 -47.49
CA SER A 11 -10.71 30.99 -46.92
C SER A 11 -10.07 30.70 -45.56
N GLY A 12 -10.84 30.86 -44.49
CA GLY A 12 -10.45 30.48 -43.13
C GLY A 12 -10.41 28.97 -42.96
N LEU A 13 -9.22 28.42 -42.71
CA LEU A 13 -9.01 27.03 -42.34
C LEU A 13 -9.23 26.89 -40.81
N ALA A 14 -10.37 26.35 -40.39
CA ALA A 14 -10.63 26.04 -38.99
C ALA A 14 -9.87 24.76 -38.60
N LEU A 15 -8.77 24.91 -37.84
CA LEU A 15 -8.00 23.81 -37.29
C LEU A 15 -8.68 23.31 -36.00
N ALA A 16 -9.42 22.21 -36.09
CA ALA A 16 -10.00 21.54 -34.92
C ALA A 16 -8.88 20.88 -34.10
N MET A 17 -8.44 21.52 -33.02
CA MET A 17 -7.57 20.90 -32.03
C MET A 17 -8.37 19.84 -31.25
N ALA A 18 -8.15 18.56 -31.57
CA ALA A 18 -8.58 17.46 -30.73
C ALA A 18 -7.73 17.47 -29.45
N LEU A 19 -8.27 18.01 -28.36
CA LEU A 19 -7.71 17.89 -27.02
C LEU A 19 -7.79 16.41 -26.61
N LEU A 20 -6.67 15.69 -26.72
CA LEU A 20 -6.46 14.42 -26.02
C LEU A 20 -6.51 14.71 -24.52
N ALA A 21 -7.69 14.55 -23.91
CA ALA A 21 -7.87 14.67 -22.47
C ALA A 21 -7.13 13.51 -21.80
N ALA A 22 -5.90 13.75 -21.35
CA ALA A 22 -5.26 12.86 -20.40
C ALA A 22 -6.15 12.79 -19.14
N PRO A 23 -6.45 11.60 -18.60
CA PRO A 23 -7.20 11.51 -17.35
C PRO A 23 -6.47 12.33 -16.28
N SER A 24 -7.22 13.11 -15.50
CA SER A 24 -6.66 13.81 -14.35
C SER A 24 -6.09 12.79 -13.35
N ALA A 25 -5.03 13.15 -12.62
CA ALA A 25 -4.41 12.29 -11.61
C ALA A 25 -5.44 11.66 -10.64
N GLN A 26 -6.52 12.39 -10.37
CA GLN A 26 -7.61 11.96 -9.51
C GLN A 26 -8.51 10.89 -10.15
N ALA A 27 -8.64 10.88 -11.49
CA ALA A 27 -9.33 9.82 -12.22
C ALA A 27 -8.53 8.50 -12.23
N GLN A 28 -7.20 8.55 -12.34
CA GLN A 28 -6.37 7.34 -12.26
C GLN A 28 -6.37 6.72 -10.85
N SER A 29 -6.45 7.54 -9.79
CA SER A 29 -6.60 7.03 -8.42
C SER A 29 -7.94 6.30 -8.18
N ALA A 30 -9.02 6.66 -8.88
CA ALA A 30 -10.32 6.01 -8.71
C ALA A 30 -10.32 4.53 -9.10
N ASP A 31 -9.46 4.14 -10.06
CA ASP A 31 -9.34 2.77 -10.56
C ASP A 31 -8.32 1.92 -9.79
N MET A 32 -7.56 2.51 -8.85
CA MET A 32 -6.59 1.76 -8.08
C MET A 32 -7.26 0.65 -7.25
N THR A 33 -6.54 -0.44 -7.08
CA THR A 33 -6.94 -1.61 -6.26
C THR A 33 -5.85 -2.00 -5.25
N PHE A 34 -4.73 -1.29 -5.23
CA PHE A 34 -3.68 -1.38 -4.23
C PHE A 34 -3.08 -0.01 -3.93
N PHE A 35 -2.71 0.21 -2.68
CA PHE A 35 -1.81 1.29 -2.27
C PHE A 35 -1.13 0.97 -0.93
N VAL A 36 -0.03 1.67 -0.64
CA VAL A 36 0.54 1.77 0.72
C VAL A 36 -0.05 3.00 1.38
N THR A 37 -0.46 2.96 2.64
CA THR A 37 -1.02 4.15 3.28
C THR A 37 0.00 5.30 3.29
N SER A 38 -0.41 6.53 2.94
CA SER A 38 0.45 7.71 3.12
C SER A 38 0.74 8.00 4.60
N ASN A 39 -0.17 7.60 5.49
CA ASN A 39 -0.01 7.66 6.94
C ASN A 39 -0.77 6.52 7.66
N GLY A 40 -0.20 6.05 8.77
CA GLY A 40 -0.90 5.20 9.74
C GLY A 40 -1.94 5.97 10.56
N PRO A 41 -2.65 5.29 11.47
CA PRO A 41 -3.65 5.91 12.36
C PRO A 41 -3.03 6.72 13.51
N GLY A 42 -1.70 6.67 13.70
CA GLY A 42 -0.96 7.46 14.68
C GLY A 42 -0.90 6.86 16.09
N LYS A 43 -1.28 5.58 16.25
CA LYS A 43 -1.25 4.85 17.52
C LYS A 43 -0.27 3.66 17.50
N GLY A 44 0.77 3.72 16.67
CA GLY A 44 1.65 2.57 16.46
C GLY A 44 0.89 1.41 15.84
N ALA A 45 1.08 0.20 16.38
CA ALA A 45 0.41 -1.02 15.94
C ALA A 45 -0.96 -1.27 16.62
N ASP A 46 -1.43 -0.38 17.49
CA ASP A 46 -2.82 -0.38 17.94
C ASP A 46 -3.71 0.22 16.84
N LEU A 47 -4.24 -0.68 16.00
CA LEU A 47 -5.11 -0.33 14.88
C LEU A 47 -6.58 -0.50 15.25
N GLY A 48 -6.92 -0.93 16.48
CA GLY A 48 -8.26 -1.38 16.82
C GLY A 48 -8.61 -2.74 16.20
N GLY A 49 -7.62 -3.61 16.03
CA GLY A 49 -7.76 -4.88 15.34
C GLY A 49 -7.86 -4.75 13.82
N LEU A 50 -8.22 -5.85 13.16
CA LEU A 50 -8.36 -5.90 11.70
C LEU A 50 -9.43 -4.93 11.16
N GLU A 51 -10.51 -4.72 11.91
CA GLU A 51 -11.59 -3.82 11.51
C GLU A 51 -11.13 -2.36 11.45
N GLY A 52 -10.37 -1.90 12.45
CA GLY A 52 -9.85 -0.53 12.45
C GLY A 52 -8.73 -0.33 11.42
N ALA A 53 -7.93 -1.37 11.14
CA ALA A 53 -6.97 -1.35 10.03
C ALA A 53 -7.67 -1.23 8.66
N ASP A 54 -8.71 -2.03 8.43
CA ASP A 54 -9.54 -1.96 7.21
C ASP A 54 -10.21 -0.59 7.09
N ALA A 55 -10.72 -0.02 8.19
CA ALA A 55 -11.32 1.31 8.21
C ALA A 55 -10.32 2.41 7.81
N GLN A 56 -9.07 2.30 8.23
CA GLN A 56 -8.02 3.23 7.81
C GLN A 56 -7.76 3.14 6.29
N CYS A 57 -7.68 1.92 5.74
CA CYS A 57 -7.58 1.73 4.29
C CYS A 57 -8.79 2.32 3.55
N GLN A 58 -10.01 2.03 4.02
CA GLN A 58 -11.24 2.55 3.42
C GLN A 58 -11.28 4.08 3.42
N LYS A 59 -10.91 4.71 4.54
CA LYS A 59 -10.85 6.16 4.69
C LYS A 59 -9.91 6.81 3.68
N LEU A 60 -8.68 6.29 3.56
CA LEU A 60 -7.68 6.85 2.64
C LEU A 60 -8.08 6.63 1.18
N ALA A 61 -8.60 5.44 0.85
CA ALA A 61 -9.11 5.18 -0.49
C ALA A 61 -10.28 6.09 -0.87
N GLN A 62 -11.21 6.35 0.06
CA GLN A 62 -12.31 7.27 -0.15
C GLN A 62 -11.82 8.69 -0.43
N ALA A 63 -10.82 9.17 0.34
CA ALA A 63 -10.21 10.47 0.10
C ALA A 63 -9.54 10.58 -1.29
N ALA A 64 -9.04 9.46 -1.82
CA ALA A 64 -8.46 9.35 -3.15
C ALA A 64 -9.48 9.08 -4.28
N GLY A 65 -10.77 8.99 -3.98
CA GLY A 65 -11.83 8.74 -4.97
C GLY A 65 -12.12 7.26 -5.25
N ALA A 66 -11.45 6.32 -4.57
CA ALA A 66 -11.64 4.88 -4.73
C ALA A 66 -12.52 4.24 -3.62
N GLY A 67 -13.40 5.03 -2.99
CA GLY A 67 -14.17 4.62 -1.81
C GLY A 67 -15.33 3.65 -2.06
N THR A 68 -15.67 3.36 -3.31
CA THR A 68 -16.76 2.42 -3.65
C THR A 68 -16.35 0.95 -3.54
N LYS A 69 -15.04 0.67 -3.51
CA LYS A 69 -14.49 -0.67 -3.31
C LYS A 69 -14.47 -1.01 -1.82
N THR A 70 -14.47 -2.29 -1.49
CA THR A 70 -14.16 -2.77 -0.14
C THR A 70 -12.66 -2.91 0.02
N TRP A 71 -12.08 -2.16 0.94
CA TRP A 71 -10.64 -2.17 1.19
C TRP A 71 -10.28 -2.99 2.42
N ARG A 72 -9.20 -3.76 2.31
CA ARG A 72 -8.65 -4.60 3.37
C ARG A 72 -7.20 -4.25 3.61
N ALA A 73 -6.82 -4.09 4.87
CA ALA A 73 -5.43 -4.06 5.27
C ALA A 73 -4.85 -5.47 5.16
N TYR A 74 -3.69 -5.62 4.52
CA TYR A 74 -2.95 -6.89 4.45
C TYR A 74 -2.30 -7.15 5.81
N LEU A 75 -3.08 -7.73 6.72
CA LEU A 75 -2.65 -8.06 8.07
C LEU A 75 -3.17 -9.45 8.45
N SER A 76 -2.27 -10.26 9.01
CA SER A 76 -2.63 -11.51 9.65
C SER A 76 -2.86 -11.30 11.16
N THR A 77 -3.62 -12.20 11.79
CA THR A 77 -3.74 -12.29 13.26
C THR A 77 -3.43 -13.69 13.73
N GLN A 78 -2.84 -13.81 14.92
CA GLN A 78 -2.61 -15.09 15.59
C GLN A 78 -3.89 -15.60 16.25
N ALA A 79 -3.96 -16.92 16.46
CA ALA A 79 -5.03 -17.52 17.24
C ALA A 79 -4.94 -17.03 18.69
N ALA A 80 -6.03 -16.47 19.21
CA ALA A 80 -6.12 -15.92 20.56
C ALA A 80 -7.58 -15.96 21.02
N ASP A 81 -7.80 -16.06 22.34
CA ASP A 81 -9.13 -16.02 22.95
C ASP A 81 -10.15 -16.99 22.33
N GLY A 82 -9.69 -18.19 21.96
CA GLY A 82 -10.52 -19.22 21.31
C GLY A 82 -10.89 -18.91 19.85
N LYS A 83 -10.39 -17.81 19.28
CA LYS A 83 -10.57 -17.47 17.86
C LYS A 83 -9.41 -18.04 17.03
N PRO A 84 -9.68 -18.56 15.81
CA PRO A 84 -8.63 -19.03 14.94
C PRO A 84 -7.75 -17.87 14.45
N ALA A 85 -6.54 -18.21 14.02
CA ALA A 85 -5.69 -17.28 13.29
C ALA A 85 -6.37 -16.85 11.98
N VAL A 86 -6.03 -15.65 11.49
CA VAL A 86 -6.55 -15.11 10.24
C VAL A 86 -5.37 -14.77 9.34
N ASN A 87 -5.36 -15.31 8.13
CA ASN A 87 -4.30 -15.06 7.16
C ASN A 87 -4.60 -13.80 6.34
N ALA A 88 -3.60 -12.95 6.14
CA ALA A 88 -3.74 -11.77 5.29
C ALA A 88 -4.13 -12.14 3.84
N ARG A 89 -3.50 -13.18 3.29
CA ARG A 89 -3.74 -13.64 1.91
C ARG A 89 -5.19 -14.00 1.59
N ASP A 90 -5.95 -14.45 2.59
CA ASP A 90 -7.32 -14.92 2.42
C ASP A 90 -8.34 -13.76 2.43
N ARG A 91 -7.91 -12.56 2.84
CA ARG A 91 -8.78 -11.40 3.04
C ARG A 91 -8.79 -10.42 1.87
N ILE A 92 -7.73 -10.36 1.09
CA ILE A 92 -7.47 -9.26 0.14
C ILE A 92 -8.13 -9.41 -1.24
N GLY A 93 -9.00 -10.40 -1.44
CA GLY A 93 -9.61 -10.72 -2.73
C GLY A 93 -8.69 -11.54 -3.64
N LYS A 94 -9.06 -11.68 -4.91
CA LYS A 94 -8.33 -12.53 -5.87
C LYS A 94 -7.38 -11.78 -6.81
N GLY A 95 -7.40 -10.45 -6.80
CA GLY A 95 -6.69 -9.61 -7.77
C GLY A 95 -7.44 -9.46 -9.10
N PRO A 96 -6.83 -8.82 -10.11
CA PRO A 96 -5.51 -8.19 -10.07
C PRO A 96 -5.50 -6.94 -9.20
N TRP A 97 -4.32 -6.60 -8.70
CA TRP A 97 -4.11 -5.35 -7.95
C TRP A 97 -3.18 -4.40 -8.71
N GLN A 98 -3.57 -3.14 -8.79
CA GLN A 98 -2.80 -2.08 -9.46
C GLN A 98 -2.76 -0.82 -8.59
N ASN A 99 -1.65 -0.09 -8.68
CA ASN A 99 -1.48 1.18 -7.97
C ASN A 99 -2.24 2.34 -8.65
N ALA A 100 -2.20 3.53 -8.05
CA ALA A 100 -2.85 4.74 -8.56
C ALA A 100 -2.34 5.23 -9.93
N LYS A 101 -1.23 4.66 -10.46
CA LYS A 101 -0.72 4.95 -11.81
C LYS A 101 -1.01 3.81 -12.81
N GLY A 102 -1.84 2.84 -12.41
CA GLY A 102 -2.21 1.69 -13.24
C GLY A 102 -1.12 0.62 -13.38
N ALA A 103 0.00 0.71 -12.64
CA ALA A 103 0.99 -0.35 -12.64
C ALA A 103 0.45 -1.55 -11.87
N VAL A 104 0.39 -2.71 -12.53
CA VAL A 104 -0.02 -3.97 -11.91
C VAL A 104 1.04 -4.40 -10.90
N ILE A 105 0.60 -4.66 -9.68
CA ILE A 105 1.38 -5.12 -8.54
C ILE A 105 1.46 -6.65 -8.53
N ALA A 106 0.30 -7.30 -8.69
CA ALA A 106 0.20 -8.74 -8.86
C ALA A 106 -1.11 -9.06 -9.57
N LYS A 107 -1.09 -10.09 -10.43
CA LYS A 107 -2.29 -10.52 -11.17
C LYS A 107 -3.24 -11.38 -10.34
N ASP A 108 -2.71 -12.08 -9.35
CA ASP A 108 -3.46 -12.96 -8.44
C ASP A 108 -2.69 -13.21 -7.14
N VAL A 109 -3.30 -13.94 -6.19
CA VAL A 109 -2.70 -14.27 -4.89
C VAL A 109 -1.41 -15.06 -5.02
N ALA A 110 -1.30 -15.96 -6.01
CA ALA A 110 -0.10 -16.78 -6.19
C ALA A 110 1.06 -15.93 -6.72
N ASP A 111 0.78 -15.02 -7.65
CA ASP A 111 1.73 -14.03 -8.15
C ASP A 111 2.19 -13.08 -7.04
N LEU A 112 1.27 -12.59 -6.20
CA LEU A 112 1.58 -11.68 -5.09
C LEU A 112 2.59 -12.28 -4.10
N HIS A 113 2.50 -13.57 -3.80
CA HIS A 113 3.43 -14.27 -2.90
C HIS A 113 4.56 -14.99 -3.65
N GLY A 114 4.63 -14.81 -4.97
CA GLY A 114 5.71 -15.29 -5.82
C GLY A 114 6.86 -14.29 -5.92
N ALA A 115 7.98 -14.74 -6.51
CA ALA A 115 9.17 -13.90 -6.67
C ALA A 115 9.01 -12.78 -7.71
N ALA A 116 8.02 -12.87 -8.60
CA ALA A 116 7.84 -11.99 -9.75
C ALA A 116 6.84 -10.84 -9.53
N ASN A 117 6.27 -10.71 -8.32
CA ASN A 117 5.39 -9.58 -8.02
C ASN A 117 6.13 -8.25 -8.24
N ASN A 118 5.35 -7.21 -8.50
CA ASN A 118 5.86 -5.89 -8.80
C ASN A 118 5.76 -4.97 -7.57
N LEU A 119 6.00 -5.46 -6.34
CA LEU A 119 6.17 -4.62 -5.15
C LEU A 119 7.63 -4.18 -5.04
N ASN A 120 7.88 -2.88 -5.18
CA ASN A 120 9.18 -2.24 -5.03
C ASN A 120 9.01 -0.73 -4.77
N LYS A 121 10.11 -0.01 -4.55
CA LYS A 121 10.08 1.44 -4.24
C LYS A 121 9.33 2.27 -5.28
N GLN A 122 9.36 1.88 -6.54
CA GLN A 122 8.75 2.65 -7.63
C GLN A 122 7.24 2.41 -7.74
N THR A 123 6.76 1.25 -7.31
CA THR A 123 5.36 0.82 -7.49
C THR A 123 4.54 0.82 -6.21
N ALA A 124 5.19 0.77 -5.05
CA ALA A 124 4.60 0.92 -3.71
C ALA A 124 4.22 2.39 -3.45
N LEU A 125 3.18 2.84 -4.16
CA LEU A 125 2.69 4.22 -4.11
C LEU A 125 1.60 4.40 -3.06
N SER A 126 1.46 5.65 -2.60
CA SER A 126 0.36 6.06 -1.74
C SER A 126 -1.00 6.04 -2.45
N GLU A 127 -2.08 6.20 -1.69
CA GLU A 127 -3.43 6.41 -2.24
C GLU A 127 -3.50 7.63 -3.17
N LYS A 128 -2.55 8.57 -3.03
CA LYS A 128 -2.41 9.78 -3.83
C LYS A 128 -1.50 9.59 -5.05
N GLY A 129 -0.95 8.40 -5.26
CA GLY A 129 0.01 8.10 -6.33
C GLY A 129 1.42 8.65 -6.08
N GLU A 130 1.73 9.00 -4.84
CA GLU A 130 3.03 9.53 -4.41
C GLU A 130 3.97 8.40 -3.99
N GLY A 131 5.27 8.58 -4.13
CA GLY A 131 6.25 7.63 -3.60
C GLY A 131 6.29 7.66 -2.07
N ILE A 132 6.55 6.51 -1.45
CA ILE A 132 6.80 6.40 -0.01
C ILE A 132 8.31 6.40 0.24
N ASN A 133 8.74 7.14 1.25
CA ASN A 133 10.14 7.12 1.70
C ASN A 133 10.55 5.70 2.12
N GLY A 134 11.69 5.23 1.61
CA GLY A 134 12.30 3.95 1.98
C GLY A 134 13.75 4.11 2.44
N VAL A 135 14.55 3.04 2.30
CA VAL A 135 15.97 3.05 2.66
C VAL A 135 16.71 4.18 1.93
N GLY A 136 17.34 5.06 2.71
CA GLY A 136 18.13 6.20 2.23
C GLY A 136 17.37 7.54 2.19
N ASP A 137 16.06 7.53 2.41
CA ASP A 137 15.25 8.75 2.49
C ASP A 137 15.08 9.21 3.94
N GLN A 138 14.64 10.46 4.15
CA GLN A 138 14.37 11.03 5.47
C GLN A 138 12.97 11.65 5.55
N PRO A 139 12.13 11.25 6.54
CA PRO A 139 12.35 10.13 7.46
C PRO A 139 12.32 8.77 6.73
N ASN A 140 13.01 7.76 7.25
CA ASN A 140 12.86 6.38 6.77
C ASN A 140 11.49 5.83 7.17
N ARG A 141 10.75 5.24 6.23
CA ARG A 141 9.41 4.65 6.42
C ARG A 141 9.25 3.33 5.67
N HIS A 142 10.34 2.58 5.51
CA HIS A 142 10.40 1.41 4.63
C HIS A 142 9.63 0.19 5.16
N ASP A 143 9.44 0.09 6.47
CA ASP A 143 8.77 -1.05 7.12
C ASP A 143 7.26 -0.84 7.10
N VAL A 144 6.55 -1.89 6.68
CA VAL A 144 5.09 -1.95 6.63
C VAL A 144 4.61 -3.11 7.48
N LEU A 145 3.61 -2.88 8.32
CA LEU A 145 3.05 -3.89 9.22
C LEU A 145 2.36 -5.01 8.42
N THR A 146 2.58 -6.27 8.78
CA THR A 146 1.95 -7.42 8.10
C THR A 146 1.48 -8.52 9.05
N GLY A 147 2.27 -8.86 10.07
CA GLY A 147 2.02 -10.03 10.91
C GLY A 147 2.05 -11.38 10.16
N SER A 148 2.63 -11.40 8.95
CA SER A 148 2.48 -12.53 8.02
C SER A 148 3.81 -13.24 7.76
N GLN A 149 3.73 -14.54 7.53
CA GLN A 149 4.80 -15.35 6.92
C GLN A 149 4.93 -14.99 5.43
N PRO A 150 6.03 -15.38 4.74
CA PRO A 150 6.24 -15.05 3.33
C PRO A 150 5.09 -15.47 2.40
N ASP A 151 4.44 -16.58 2.69
CA ASP A 151 3.29 -17.10 1.93
C ASP A 151 1.96 -16.41 2.25
N GLY A 152 1.97 -15.40 3.12
CA GLY A 152 0.82 -14.62 3.54
C GLY A 152 -0.07 -15.26 4.61
N THR A 153 0.39 -16.35 5.22
CA THR A 153 -0.27 -16.96 6.38
C THR A 153 0.12 -16.28 7.69
N ALA A 154 -0.73 -16.43 8.71
CA ALA A 154 -0.41 -15.96 10.04
C ALA A 154 0.76 -16.77 10.65
N PHE A 155 1.52 -16.14 11.55
CA PHE A 155 2.42 -16.89 12.43
C PHE A 155 1.61 -17.77 13.40
N ALA A 156 2.22 -18.87 13.82
CA ALA A 156 1.72 -19.72 14.89
C ALA A 156 2.65 -19.64 16.11
N GLY A 157 2.16 -20.12 17.26
CA GLY A 157 2.94 -20.19 18.48
C GLY A 157 2.78 -18.97 19.40
N PRO A 158 3.56 -18.93 20.49
CA PRO A 158 3.37 -17.97 21.59
C PRO A 158 4.03 -16.61 21.35
N ASP A 159 4.99 -16.52 20.42
CA ASP A 159 5.64 -15.25 20.10
C ASP A 159 4.65 -14.30 19.43
N ASP A 160 4.47 -13.11 19.99
CA ASP A 160 3.64 -12.08 19.37
C ASP A 160 4.33 -11.51 18.12
N ARG A 161 3.61 -11.58 16.99
CA ARG A 161 3.98 -11.06 15.66
C ARG A 161 2.96 -10.04 15.16
N THR A 162 2.00 -9.63 15.99
CA THR A 162 0.88 -8.79 15.58
C THR A 162 0.56 -7.68 16.58
N CYS A 163 1.36 -7.49 17.64
CA CYS A 163 1.11 -6.52 18.69
C CYS A 163 -0.27 -6.71 19.33
N THR A 164 -0.49 -7.91 19.89
CA THR A 164 -1.76 -8.38 20.43
C THR A 164 -2.89 -8.26 19.40
N ASN A 165 -2.67 -8.84 18.21
CA ASN A 165 -3.64 -8.81 17.11
C ASN A 165 -4.11 -7.38 16.79
N TRP A 166 -3.15 -6.46 16.74
CA TRP A 166 -3.31 -5.05 16.36
C TRP A 166 -4.14 -4.22 17.33
N THR A 167 -4.05 -4.54 18.64
CA THR A 167 -4.78 -3.83 19.70
C THR A 167 -3.86 -3.26 20.79
N SER A 168 -2.53 -3.36 20.61
CA SER A 168 -1.53 -2.88 21.56
C SER A 168 -0.54 -1.93 20.90
N SER A 169 -0.22 -0.85 21.62
CA SER A 169 0.87 0.09 21.31
C SER A 169 2.06 -0.05 22.28
N ALA A 170 2.04 -1.10 23.12
CA ALA A 170 3.03 -1.34 24.17
C ALA A 170 3.91 -2.56 23.84
N GLN A 171 3.93 -3.58 24.72
CA GLN A 171 4.74 -4.78 24.53
C GLN A 171 4.19 -5.69 23.44
N GLY A 172 5.10 -6.23 22.63
CA GLY A 172 4.85 -7.21 21.58
C GLY A 172 5.94 -7.14 20.51
N ALA A 173 5.61 -7.63 19.32
CA ALA A 173 6.32 -7.25 18.11
C ALA A 173 5.35 -7.43 16.94
N ALA A 174 5.42 -6.57 15.95
CA ALA A 174 4.75 -6.79 14.68
C ALA A 174 5.75 -7.39 13.69
N MET A 175 5.40 -8.45 12.99
CA MET A 175 6.15 -8.79 11.77
C MET A 175 5.92 -7.68 10.75
N VAL A 176 7.01 -7.17 10.18
CA VAL A 176 6.99 -6.17 9.12
C VAL A 176 7.62 -6.74 7.85
N GLY A 177 7.38 -6.08 6.73
CA GLY A 177 8.16 -6.27 5.51
C GLY A 177 8.50 -4.94 4.85
N HIS A 178 9.37 -4.99 3.83
CA HIS A 178 9.96 -3.81 3.22
C HIS A 178 9.26 -3.44 1.91
N LEU A 179 8.64 -2.27 1.85
CA LEU A 179 7.95 -1.80 0.63
C LEU A 179 8.90 -1.58 -0.55
N ASP A 180 10.18 -1.35 -0.27
CA ASP A 180 11.21 -1.11 -1.28
C ASP A 180 12.03 -2.35 -1.64
N ARG A 181 11.76 -3.50 -1.00
CA ARG A 181 12.50 -4.77 -1.14
C ARG A 181 14.00 -4.64 -0.81
N ARG A 182 14.37 -3.73 0.09
CA ARG A 182 15.77 -3.51 0.51
C ARG A 182 15.95 -3.84 1.97
N GLY A 183 17.09 -4.43 2.31
CA GLY A 183 17.51 -4.63 3.69
C GLY A 183 19.02 -4.62 3.82
N LEU A 184 19.51 -4.96 5.02
CA LEU A 184 20.94 -4.87 5.33
C LEU A 184 21.77 -6.00 4.71
N ARG A 185 21.14 -7.10 4.31
CA ARG A 185 21.80 -8.29 3.75
C ARG A 185 21.19 -8.67 2.41
N ASP A 186 21.94 -9.45 1.66
CA ASP A 186 21.50 -10.04 0.39
C ASP A 186 20.85 -11.42 0.62
N ASP A 187 19.75 -11.44 1.36
CA ASP A 187 18.97 -12.66 1.65
C ASP A 187 17.45 -12.42 1.53
N GLU A 188 16.69 -13.52 1.45
CA GLU A 188 15.23 -13.49 1.29
C GLU A 188 14.52 -12.69 2.39
N PRO A 189 14.77 -12.92 3.70
CA PRO A 189 14.16 -12.11 4.75
C PRO A 189 14.45 -10.62 4.58
N SER A 190 15.70 -10.21 4.33
CA SER A 190 16.06 -8.79 4.21
C SER A 190 15.39 -8.07 3.04
N LYS A 191 14.91 -8.82 2.04
CA LYS A 191 14.20 -8.26 0.89
C LYS A 191 12.69 -8.48 0.96
N SER A 192 12.20 -9.26 1.92
CA SER A 192 10.80 -9.69 1.99
C SER A 192 9.84 -8.52 2.13
N TRP A 193 8.86 -8.41 1.23
CA TRP A 193 7.89 -7.30 1.28
C TRP A 193 6.88 -7.46 2.43
N ASN A 194 6.69 -8.68 2.93
CA ASN A 194 5.71 -9.02 3.96
C ASN A 194 6.26 -9.75 5.19
N SER A 195 7.50 -10.22 5.20
CA SER A 195 8.02 -11.05 6.30
C SER A 195 9.54 -10.91 6.44
N SER A 196 9.98 -9.71 6.82
CA SER A 196 11.40 -9.35 6.96
C SER A 196 11.91 -9.58 8.37
N HIS A 197 11.34 -8.88 9.34
CA HIS A 197 11.74 -8.98 10.74
C HIS A 197 10.63 -8.53 11.69
N PRO A 198 10.68 -8.91 12.98
CA PRO A 198 9.86 -8.28 14.00
C PRO A 198 10.24 -6.81 14.19
N SER A 199 9.26 -5.98 14.52
CA SER A 199 9.50 -4.64 15.05
C SER A 199 10.19 -4.71 16.41
N ARG A 200 10.82 -3.60 16.80
CA ARG A 200 11.63 -3.52 18.03
C ARG A 200 11.58 -2.10 18.60
N GLY A 201 11.97 -1.97 19.86
CA GLY A 201 12.17 -0.68 20.48
C GLY A 201 12.08 -0.77 22.00
N PRO A 202 12.50 0.29 22.71
CA PRO A 202 12.54 0.31 24.17
C PRO A 202 11.15 0.22 24.82
N ASP A 203 10.07 0.61 24.13
CA ASP A 203 8.71 0.60 24.69
C ASP A 203 7.96 -0.71 24.41
N GLY A 204 8.65 -1.70 23.84
CA GLY A 204 8.10 -3.03 23.58
C GLY A 204 7.70 -3.29 22.14
N GLY A 205 8.13 -2.48 21.18
CA GLY A 205 8.11 -2.79 19.74
C GLY A 205 6.85 -2.36 18.99
N CYS A 206 5.78 -1.98 19.67
CA CYS A 206 4.48 -1.70 19.05
C CYS A 206 4.08 -0.22 19.08
N SER A 207 4.81 0.63 19.81
CA SER A 207 4.53 2.07 19.89
C SER A 207 4.90 2.78 18.57
N GLN A 208 4.31 3.96 18.31
CA GLN A 208 4.70 4.73 17.11
C GLN A 208 6.19 5.09 17.12
N ALA A 209 6.76 5.36 18.30
CA ALA A 209 8.18 5.68 18.44
C ALA A 209 9.05 4.45 18.12
N ASP A 210 8.63 3.27 18.58
CA ASP A 210 9.33 2.01 18.32
C ASP A 210 9.30 1.63 16.85
N LEU A 211 8.14 1.77 16.19
CA LEU A 211 8.03 1.54 14.74
C LEU A 211 8.95 2.47 13.95
N LYS A 212 9.02 3.75 14.32
CA LYS A 212 9.96 4.72 13.73
C LYS A 212 11.41 4.35 13.98
N SER A 213 11.75 3.89 15.18
CA SER A 213 13.10 3.44 15.52
C SER A 213 13.50 2.14 14.80
N THR A 214 12.52 1.32 14.43
CA THR A 214 12.72 0.09 13.66
C THR A 214 13.07 0.41 12.21
N GLY A 215 12.41 1.41 11.61
CA GLY A 215 12.52 1.76 10.20
C GLY A 215 11.19 2.05 9.50
N GLY A 216 10.06 1.92 10.21
CA GLY A 216 8.72 2.12 9.68
C GLY A 216 8.01 3.37 10.19
N ASP A 217 6.71 3.41 9.97
CA ASP A 217 5.85 4.48 10.49
C ASP A 217 4.39 4.02 10.74
N GLY A 218 4.21 2.72 10.98
CA GLY A 218 2.87 2.12 11.13
C GLY A 218 2.05 2.17 9.84
N LEU A 219 2.73 1.98 8.69
CA LEU A 219 2.10 1.93 7.39
C LEU A 219 1.43 0.57 7.15
N LEU A 220 0.44 0.57 6.25
CA LEU A 220 -0.31 -0.61 5.85
C LEU A 220 -0.29 -0.76 4.33
N TYR A 221 -0.26 -2.00 3.85
CA TYR A 221 -0.69 -2.30 2.49
C TYR A 221 -2.21 -2.44 2.47
N CYS A 222 -2.87 -1.74 1.56
CA CYS A 222 -4.32 -1.74 1.38
C CYS A 222 -4.66 -2.35 0.02
N PHE A 223 -5.48 -3.40 0.03
CA PHE A 223 -5.91 -4.12 -1.16
C PHE A 223 -7.44 -4.03 -1.28
N ALA A 224 -7.93 -3.79 -2.51
CA ALA A 224 -9.34 -3.96 -2.80
C ALA A 224 -9.69 -5.45 -2.83
N ALA A 225 -10.66 -5.86 -2.00
CA ALA A 225 -11.15 -7.23 -1.91
C ALA A 225 -12.17 -7.53 -3.02
N ASN A 226 -11.69 -7.50 -4.26
CA ASN A 226 -12.45 -7.80 -5.47
C ASN A 226 -12.76 -9.31 -5.61
#